data_AF-A0A345PGX7-F1
#
_entry.id   AF-A0A345PGX7-F1
#
_cell.length_a   1.000
_cell.length_b   1.000
_cell.length_c   1.000
_cell.angle_alpha   90.00
_cell.angle_beta   90.00
_cell.angle_gamma   90.00
#
_symmetry.space_group_name_H-M   'P 1'
#
loop_
_entity.id
_entity.type
_entity.pdbx_description
1 polymer ?
#
loop_
_entity_poly.entity_id
_entity_poly.type
_entity_poly.pdbx_seq_one_letter_code
_entity_poly.pdbx_strand_id
1 'polypeptide(L)'
;MKKKLFWFPLLASLLSIGILYTIGNIFEISFLSWNFYKENPSEGVIFETGGSVIPVIIGLILGFITELILKSKHKRNSHLV
;
A
#
# COMPACT_ATOMS: atom_id res chain seq x y z
N MET A 1 -5.04 23.25 11.17
CA MET A 1 -4.95 21.82 11.59
C MET A 1 -5.12 20.80 10.43
N LYS A 2 -5.10 21.18 9.15
CA LYS A 2 -5.37 20.26 8.03
C LYS A 2 -4.27 19.22 7.76
N LYS A 3 -2.99 19.53 8.03
CA LYS A 3 -1.86 18.62 7.74
C LYS A 3 -1.88 17.33 8.56
N LYS A 4 -2.33 17.37 9.83
CA LYS A 4 -2.38 16.17 10.69
C LYS A 4 -3.41 15.14 10.21
N LEU A 5 -4.49 15.58 9.55
CA LEU A 5 -5.55 14.69 9.07
C LEU A 5 -5.11 13.86 7.86
N PHE A 6 -4.12 14.32 7.10
CA PHE A 6 -3.60 13.64 5.90
C PHE A 6 -2.53 12.59 6.22
N TRP A 7 -1.86 12.71 7.38
CA TRP A 7 -0.81 11.76 7.78
C TRP A 7 -1.37 10.40 8.19
N PHE A 8 -2.55 10.34 8.81
CA PHE A 8 -3.15 9.06 9.23
C PHE A 8 -3.56 8.17 8.04
N PRO A 9 -4.24 8.67 6.99
CA PRO A 9 -4.49 7.93 5.76
C PRO A 9 -3.23 7.40 5.08
N LEU A 10 -2.19 8.26 4.99
CA LEU A 10 -0.92 7.91 4.37
C LEU A 10 -0.22 6.79 5.14
N LEU A 11 -0.18 6.90 6.46
CA LEU A 11 0.44 5.91 7.33
C LEU A 11 -0.32 4.57 7.26
N ALA A 12 -1.65 4.60 7.26
CA ALA A 12 -2.47 3.41 7.08
C ALA A 12 -2.18 2.73 5.74
N SER A 13 -2.11 3.49 4.65
CA SER A 13 -1.75 2.99 3.33
C SER A 13 -0.37 2.32 3.32
N LEU A 14 0.66 3.00 3.85
CA LEU A 14 2.03 2.47 3.89
C LEU A 14 2.12 1.19 4.72
N LEU A 15 1.47 1.15 5.89
CA LEU A 15 1.41 -0.03 6.75
C LEU A 15 0.73 -1.20 6.03
N SER A 16 -0.41 -0.97 5.38
CA SER A 16 -1.12 -2.01 4.65
C SER A 16 -0.28 -2.57 3.51
N ILE A 17 0.41 -1.72 2.72
CA ILE A 17 1.32 -2.16 1.66
C ILE A 17 2.43 -3.05 2.24
N GLY A 18 3.07 -2.60 3.33
CA GLY A 18 4.15 -3.35 3.97
C GLY A 18 3.69 -4.71 4.49
N ILE A 19 2.50 -4.78 5.10
CA ILE A 19 1.91 -6.04 5.57
C ILE A 19 1.60 -6.97 4.41
N LEU A 20 0.93 -6.49 3.37
CA LEU A 20 0.58 -7.27 2.18
C LEU A 20 1.82 -7.80 1.46
N TYR A 21 2.86 -6.98 1.33
CA TYR A 21 4.14 -7.38 0.77
C TYR A 21 4.81 -8.47 1.63
N THR A 22 4.82 -8.29 2.95
CA THR A 22 5.42 -9.27 3.87
C THR A 22 4.69 -10.61 3.79
N ILE A 23 3.35 -10.59 3.75
CA ILE A 23 2.53 -11.79 3.54
C ILE A 23 2.84 -12.42 2.18
N GLY A 24 2.86 -11.64 1.10
CA GLY A 24 3.19 -12.12 -0.24
C GLY A 24 4.55 -12.81 -0.28
N ASN A 25 5.55 -12.27 0.41
CA ASN A 25 6.88 -12.83 0.48
C ASN A 25 6.97 -14.10 1.35
N ILE A 26 6.26 -14.15 2.48
CA ILE A 26 6.25 -15.33 3.38
C ILE A 26 5.56 -16.53 2.73
N PHE A 27 4.45 -16.28 2.02
CA PHE A 27 3.65 -17.34 1.39
C PHE A 27 4.00 -17.57 -0.08
N GLU A 28 5.07 -16.94 -0.58
CA GLU A 28 5.51 -17.01 -1.99
C GLU A 28 4.38 -16.70 -3.00
N ILE A 29 3.45 -15.82 -2.63
CA ILE A 29 2.31 -15.48 -3.49
C ILE A 29 2.76 -14.47 -4.53
N SER A 30 2.90 -14.90 -5.79
CA SER A 30 3.40 -14.06 -6.89
C SER A 30 2.59 -12.77 -7.12
N PHE A 31 1.31 -12.76 -6.75
CA PHE A 31 0.43 -11.60 -6.85
C PHE A 31 0.59 -10.57 -5.70
N LEU A 32 1.36 -10.89 -4.66
CA LEU A 32 1.61 -10.00 -3.52
C LEU A 32 3.11 -9.77 -3.29
N SER A 33 3.98 -10.56 -3.93
CA SER A 33 5.44 -10.45 -3.85
C SER A 33 6.05 -9.80 -5.09
N TRP A 34 7.28 -9.31 -4.93
CA TRP A 34 8.17 -9.02 -6.05
C TRP A 34 8.96 -10.28 -6.36
N ASN A 35 8.81 -10.81 -7.57
CA ASN A 35 9.63 -11.92 -8.04
C ASN A 35 10.73 -11.37 -8.94
N PHE A 36 11.97 -11.58 -8.52
CA PHE A 36 13.14 -11.30 -9.35
C PHE A 36 13.50 -12.58 -10.07
N TYR A 37 13.09 -12.71 -11.33
CA TYR A 37 13.52 -13.81 -12.17
C TYR A 37 14.80 -13.41 -12.88
N LYS A 38 15.82 -14.27 -12.79
CA LYS A 38 17.02 -14.15 -13.62
C LYS A 38 16.73 -14.91 -14.92
N GLU A 39 16.23 -14.23 -15.94
CA GLU A 39 16.24 -14.82 -17.28
C GLU A 39 17.70 -14.77 -17.77
N ASN A 40 18.28 -15.94 -18.02
CA ASN A 40 19.59 -16.25 -18.62
C ASN A 40 20.76 -15.23 -18.53
N PRO A 41 21.95 -15.63 -18.04
CA PRO A 41 23.15 -14.80 -18.10
C PRO A 41 23.73 -14.80 -19.52
N SER A 42 23.07 -14.12 -20.47
CA SER A 42 23.65 -13.83 -21.78
C SER A 42 23.81 -12.31 -21.91
N GLU A 43 25.05 -11.87 -21.69
CA GLU A 43 25.64 -10.61 -22.18
C GLU A 43 24.73 -9.37 -22.23
N GLY A 44 24.14 -9.01 -21.10
CA GLY A 44 23.38 -7.78 -20.94
C GLY A 44 22.41 -7.96 -19.80
N VAL A 45 22.66 -7.31 -18.66
CA VAL A 45 21.90 -7.57 -17.44
C VAL A 45 20.51 -6.94 -17.56
N ILE A 46 19.55 -7.66 -18.14
CA ILE A 46 18.14 -7.26 -18.18
C ILE A 46 17.48 -7.90 -16.97
N PHE A 47 17.39 -7.16 -15.88
CA PHE A 47 16.63 -7.59 -14.70
C PHE A 47 15.13 -7.48 -15.02
N GLU A 48 14.51 -8.56 -15.47
CA GLU A 48 13.06 -8.63 -15.55
C GLU A 48 12.48 -8.81 -14.13
N THR A 49 11.93 -7.72 -13.60
CA THR A 49 11.28 -7.71 -12.28
C THR A 49 9.79 -7.93 -12.47
N GLY A 50 9.32 -9.14 -12.15
CA GLY A 50 7.90 -9.49 -12.10
C GLY A 50 7.31 -9.00 -10.78
N GLY A 51 6.87 -7.74 -10.75
CA GLY A 51 6.29 -7.11 -9.56
C GLY A 51 4.78 -6.99 -9.61
N SER A 52 4.10 -7.31 -8.52
CA SER A 52 2.68 -7.02 -8.40
C SER A 52 2.40 -5.61 -7.89
N VAL A 53 1.58 -4.86 -8.62
CA VAL A 53 1.08 -3.53 -8.22
C VAL A 53 -0.12 -3.65 -7.26
N ILE A 54 -0.67 -4.86 -7.09
CA ILE A 54 -1.86 -5.14 -6.28
C ILE A 54 -1.72 -4.67 -4.82
N PRO A 55 -0.60 -4.94 -4.09
CA PRO A 55 -0.42 -4.46 -2.72
C PRO A 55 -0.54 -2.94 -2.62
N VAL A 56 -0.01 -2.22 -3.61
CA VAL A 56 -0.05 -0.75 -3.68
C VAL A 56 -1.47 -0.26 -3.89
N ILE A 57 -2.22 -0.86 -4.81
CA ILE A 57 -3.63 -0.51 -5.09
C ILE A 57 -4.49 -0.72 -3.83
N ILE A 58 -4.35 -1.87 -3.17
CA ILE A 58 -5.09 -2.17 -1.93
C ILE A 58 -4.73 -1.19 -0.82
N GLY A 59 -3.44 -0.89 -0.64
CA GLY A 59 -2.98 0.09 0.32
C GLY A 59 -3.59 1.47 0.11
N LEU A 60 -3.61 1.96 -1.13
CA LEU A 60 -4.21 3.25 -1.48
C LEU A 60 -5.71 3.29 -1.19
N ILE A 61 -6.44 2.21 -1.50
CA ILE A 61 -7.87 2.10 -1.18
C ILE A 61 -8.10 2.20 0.34
N LEU A 62 -7.31 1.48 1.14
CA LEU A 62 -7.40 1.52 2.61
C LEU A 62 -7.05 2.90 3.18
N GLY A 63 -6.05 3.58 2.60
CA GLY A 63 -5.74 4.97 2.91
C GLY A 63 -6.94 5.88 2.66
N PHE A 64 -7.56 5.78 1.49
CA PHE A 64 -8.72 6.60 1.12
C PHE A 64 -9.94 6.34 2.02
N ILE A 65 -10.23 5.08 2.35
CA ILE A 65 -11.29 4.71 3.30
C ILE A 65 -11.01 5.34 4.68
N THR A 66 -9.77 5.28 5.14
CA THR A 66 -9.36 5.90 6.41
C THR A 66 -9.59 7.41 6.39
N GLU A 67 -9.30 8.09 5.27
CA GLU A 67 -9.59 9.51 5.11
C GLU A 67 -11.10 9.81 5.17
N LEU A 68 -11.92 9.01 4.48
CA LEU A 68 -13.38 9.15 4.49
C LEU A 68 -13.97 9.03 5.90
N ILE A 69 -13.50 8.03 6.67
CA ILE A 69 -13.94 7.81 8.06
C ILE A 69 -13.53 8.99 8.94
N LEU A 70 -12.27 9.44 8.83
CA LEU A 70 -11.76 10.56 9.64
C LEU A 70 -12.50 11.87 9.33
N LYS A 71 -12.76 12.17 8.05
CA LYS A 71 -13.56 13.34 7.66
C LYS A 71 -14.99 13.27 8.19
N SER A 72 -15.62 12.10 8.09
CA SER A 72 -16.98 11.89 8.60
C SER A 72 -17.07 12.05 10.12
N LYS A 73 -16.07 11.56 10.85
CA LYS A 73 -15.98 11.71 12.32
C LYS A 73 -15.75 13.17 12.72
N HIS A 74 -14.90 13.89 12.00
CA HIS A 74 -14.64 15.30 12.29
C HIS A 74 -15.90 16.16 12.07
N LYS A 75 -16.61 15.97 10.95
CA LYS A 75 -17.86 16.68 10.65
C LYS A 75 -18.95 16.45 11.70
N ARG A 76 -19.03 15.23 12.24
CA ARG A 76 -20.00 14.88 13.30
C ARG A 76 -19.67 15.58 14.62
N ASN A 77 -18.40 15.62 15.01
CA ASN A 77 -17.98 16.27 16.26
C ASN A 77 -18.10 17.80 16.20
N SER A 78 -17.91 18.44 15.05
CA SER A 78 -18.12 19.89 14.89
C SER A 78 -19.58 20.33 14.95
N HIS A 79 -20.54 19.39 14.88
CA HIS A 79 -21.97 19.66 15.02
C HIS A 79 -22.50 19.48 16.45
N LEU A 80 -21.66 18.96 17.36
CA LEU A 80 -21.99 18.65 18.75
C LEU A 80 -21.32 19.61 19.76
N VAL A 81 -20.58 20.61 19.27
CA VAL A 81 -19.89 21.66 20.04
C VAL A 81 -20.42 23.00 19.58
#